data_AF-A0A942ZAE9-F1
#
_entry.id   AF-A0A942ZAE9-F1
#
_cell.length_a   1.000
_cell.length_b   1.000
_cell.length_c   1.000
_cell.angle_alpha   90.00
_cell.angle_beta   90.00
_cell.angle_gamma   90.00
#
_symmetry.space_group_name_H-M   'P 1'
#
loop_
_entity.id
_entity.type
_entity.pdbx_description
1 polymer ?
#
loop_
_entity_poly.entity_id
_entity_poly.type
_entity_poly.pdbx_seq_one_letter_code
_entity_poly.pdbx_strand_id
1 'polypeptide(L)' 'MLKVLVSCANGTGTSLMMKKTTENVLKSLEIKDFDIQTCALSG' A
#
# COMPACT_ATOMS: atom_id res chain seq x y z
N MET A 1 9.72 -5.04 11.52
CA MET A 1 9.29 -4.20 10.39
C MET A 1 8.72 -5.05 9.26
N LEU A 2 7.40 -5.01 9.08
CA LEU A 2 6.67 -5.65 7.97
C LEU A 2 6.83 -4.81 6.70
N LYS A 3 7.26 -5.42 5.59
CA LYS A 3 7.38 -4.74 4.29
C LYS A 3 6.20 -5.11 3.40
N VAL A 4 5.49 -4.09 2.91
CA VAL A 4 4.28 -4.28 2.11
C VAL A 4 4.44 -3.56 0.79
N LEU A 5 4.28 -4.30 -0.31
CA LEU A 5 4.24 -3.74 -1.66
C LEU A 5 2.80 -3.68 -2.13
N VAL A 6 2.35 -2.50 -2.53
CA VAL A 6 1.06 -2.27 -3.16
C VAL A 6 1.30 -1.92 -4.62
N SER A 7 0.69 -2.67 -5.53
CA SER A 7 0.79 -2.39 -6.96
C SER A 7 -0.55 -2.60 -7.64
N CYS A 8 -0.84 -1.74 -8.61
CA CYS A 8 -2.02 -1.84 -9.44
C CYS A 8 -1.66 -1.59 -10.90
N ALA A 9 -2.20 -2.40 -11.80
CA ALA A 9 -2.08 -2.21 -13.25
C ALA A 9 -2.80 -0.93 -13.73
N ASN A 10 -3.74 -0.41 -12.94
CA ASN A 10 -4.59 0.73 -13.28
C ASN A 10 -3.88 2.10 -13.07
N GLY A 11 -2.56 2.09 -12.92
CA GLY A 11 -1.73 3.29 -12.77
C GLY A 11 -1.59 3.84 -11.34
N THR A 12 -0.96 5.01 -11.26
CA THR A 12 -0.51 5.62 -9.99
C THR A 12 -1.66 6.00 -9.05
N GLY A 13 -2.79 6.49 -9.59
CA GLY A 13 -3.93 6.93 -8.79
C GLY A 13 -4.55 5.81 -7.94
N THR A 14 -4.82 4.66 -8.56
CA THR A 14 -5.36 3.49 -7.85
C THR A 14 -4.35 2.88 -6.89
N SER A 15 -3.06 2.84 -7.27
CA SER A 15 -1.98 2.36 -6.41
C SER A 15 -1.84 3.19 -5.13
N LEU A 16 -2.02 4.52 -5.23
CA LEU A 16 -1.99 5.41 -4.07
C LEU A 16 -3.22 5.23 -3.16
N MET A 17 -4.40 5.02 -3.74
CA MET A 17 -5.61 4.73 -2.96
C MET A 17 -5.46 3.41 -2.21
N MET A 18 -4.93 2.37 -2.87
CA MET A 18 -4.66 1.08 -2.24
C MET A 18 -3.65 1.22 -1.09
N LYS A 19 -2.59 2.02 -1.22
CA LYS A 19 -1.66 2.32 -0.12
C LYS A 19 -2.38 2.79 1.14
N LYS A 20 -3.29 3.74 0.98
CA LYS A 20 -4.06 4.33 2.10
C LYS A 20 -5.00 3.32 2.75
N THR A 21 -5.66 2.49 1.95
CA THR A 21 -6.51 1.39 2.46
C THR A 21 -5.68 0.37 3.23
N THR A 22 -4.54 -0.05 2.69
CA THR A 22 -3.60 -0.96 3.36
C THR A 22 -3.10 -0.38 4.69
N GLU A 23 -2.74 0.90 4.72
CA GLU A 23 -2.32 1.57 5.95
C GLU A 23 -3.40 1.54 7.04
N ASN A 24 -4.66 1.83 6.68
CA ASN A 24 -5.78 1.78 7.62
C ASN A 24 -6.01 0.37 8.17
N VAL A 25 -5.98 -0.64 7.30
CA VAL A 25 -6.15 -2.06 7.71
C VAL A 25 -5.03 -2.49 8.66
N LEU A 26 -3.77 -2.16 8.36
CA LEU A 26 -2.65 -2.51 9.24
C LEU A 26 -2.78 -1.85 10.62
N LYS A 27 -3.21 -0.58 10.65
CA LYS A 27 -3.50 0.12 11.92
C LYS A 27 -4.65 -0.55 12.69
N SER A 28 -5.72 -0.94 12.02
CA SER A 28 -6.87 -1.63 12.64
C SER A 28 -6.53 -3.01 13.17
N LEU A 29 -5.51 -3.67 12.62
CA LEU A 29 -4.98 -4.95 13.10
C LEU A 29 -3.89 -4.79 14.17
N GLU A 30 -3.70 -3.57 14.69
CA GLU A 30 -2.68 -3.21 15.69
C GLU A 30 -1.24 -3.53 15.25
N ILE A 31 -0.99 -3.62 13.93
CA ILE A 31 0.35 -3.77 13.37
C ILE A 31 1.00 -2.39 13.33
N LYS A 32 1.99 -2.16 14.20
CA LYS A 32 2.57 -0.81 14.42
C LYS A 32 3.86 -0.53 13.66
N ASP A 33 4.53 -1.57 13.16
CA ASP A 33 5.85 -1.46 12.54
C ASP A 33 5.82 -2.00 11.09
N PHE A 34 5.42 -1.14 10.16
CA PHE A 34 5.29 -1.47 8.74
C PHE A 34 5.82 -0.36 7.81
N ASP A 35 6.30 -0.76 6.64
CA ASP A 35 6.67 0.12 5.52
C ASP A 35 5.88 -0.28 4.27
N ILE A 36 5.20 0.69 3.65
CA ILE A 36 4.35 0.46 2.47
C ILE A 36 4.95 1.16 1.26
N GLN A 37 5.39 0.37 0.30
CA GLN A 37 5.88 0.81 -0.99
C GLN A 37 4.78 0.69 -2.04
N THR A 38 4.76 1.63 -2.97
CA THR A 38 3.85 1.59 -4.12
C THR A 38 4.64 1.43 -5.40
N CYS A 39 4.21 0.51 -6.26
CA CYS A 39 4.70 0.41 -7.64
C CYS A 39 3.54 0.66 -8.59
N ALA A 40 3.62 1.74 -9.37
CA ALA A 40 2.73 1.95 -10.49
C ALA A 40 3.24 1.10 -11.67
N LEU A 41 2.45 0.11 -12.09
CA LEU A 41 2.75 -0.70 -13.28
C LEU A 41 2.40 0.04 -14.59
N SER A 42 2.14 1.35 -14.52
CA SER A 42 1.96 2.20 -15.68
C SER A 42 3.31 2.44 -16.34
N GLY A 43 3.52 1.78 -17.48
CA GLY A 43 4.55 2.16 -18.46
C GLY A 43 4.27 3.53 -19.07
#